data_AF-A0A7V9NIF0-F1
#
_entry.id   AF-A0A7V9NIF0-F1
#
_cell.length_a   1.000
_cell.length_b   1.000
_cell.length_c   1.000
_cell.angle_alpha   90.00
_cell.angle_beta   90.00
_cell.angle_gamma   90.00
#
_symmetry.space_group_name_H-M   'P 1'
#
loop_
_entity.id
_entity.type
_entity.pdbx_description
1 polymer ?
#
loop_
_entity_poly.entity_id
_entity_poly.type
_entity_poly.pdbx_seq_one_letter_code
_entity_poly.pdbx_strand_id
1 'polypeptide(L)'
;MSIPTPQPGTYNYPAGKVPGHPEVFTLWIFVFNYPDLCTAPCDMNDLGVDKPAQGGAYNGGGHAVGGERLTIAGRIRVGEAPFDHPVITMATLQSPETAEVHLAIAPHGALDPSTLPDEFRLPTGTPAFWWAAIFK
;
A
#
# COMPACT_ATOMS: atom_id res chain seq x y z
N MET A 1 -1.63 -12.52 -0.65
CA MET A 1 -3.05 -12.30 -1.02
C MET A 1 -3.25 -12.69 -2.47
N SER A 2 -4.42 -13.21 -2.84
CA SER A 2 -4.78 -13.50 -4.23
C SER A 2 -6.24 -13.12 -4.48
N ILE A 3 -6.48 -12.23 -5.45
CA ILE A 3 -7.82 -11.73 -5.82
C ILE A 3 -8.04 -11.88 -7.33
N PRO A 4 -9.29 -11.85 -7.82
CA PRO A 4 -9.54 -11.67 -9.24
C PRO A 4 -8.85 -10.40 -9.74
N THR A 5 -8.14 -10.49 -10.87
CA THR A 5 -7.56 -9.31 -11.50
C THR A 5 -8.70 -8.38 -11.92
N PRO A 6 -8.73 -7.13 -11.45
CA PRO A 6 -9.74 -6.17 -11.88
C PRO A 6 -9.64 -5.95 -13.39
N GLN A 7 -10.77 -5.78 -14.06
CA GLN A 7 -10.76 -5.53 -15.50
C GLN A 7 -10.17 -4.13 -15.77
N PRO A 8 -9.19 -4.01 -16.69
CA PRO A 8 -8.69 -2.70 -17.09
C PRO A 8 -9.83 -1.79 -17.55
N GLY A 9 -9.86 -0.56 -17.05
CA GLY A 9 -10.89 0.43 -17.38
C GLY A 9 -12.16 0.38 -16.51
N THR A 10 -12.30 -0.57 -15.59
CA THR A 10 -13.48 -0.66 -14.69
C THR A 10 -13.31 0.07 -13.37
N TYR A 11 -12.22 0.82 -13.20
CA TYR A 11 -11.89 1.56 -11.98
C TYR A 11 -11.17 2.87 -12.31
N ASN A 12 -11.04 3.75 -11.31
CA ASN A 12 -10.43 5.07 -11.50
C ASN A 12 -8.90 4.99 -11.51
N TYR A 13 -8.27 5.63 -12.49
CA TYR A 13 -6.82 5.72 -12.60
C TYR A 13 -6.33 7.08 -12.08
N PRO A 14 -5.15 7.12 -11.42
CA PRO A 14 -4.45 8.37 -11.17
C PRO A 14 -4.22 9.16 -12.47
N ALA A 15 -4.12 10.48 -12.37
CA ALA A 15 -3.90 11.34 -13.52
C ALA A 15 -2.64 10.92 -14.32
N GLY A 16 -2.79 10.84 -15.64
CA GLY A 16 -1.70 10.42 -16.55
C GLY A 16 -1.49 8.90 -16.65
N LYS A 17 -2.22 8.10 -15.87
CA LYS A 17 -2.25 6.63 -16.03
C LYS A 17 -3.43 6.21 -16.90
N VAL A 18 -3.24 5.13 -17.65
CA VAL A 18 -4.24 4.58 -18.57
C VAL A 18 -4.40 3.07 -18.34
N PRO A 19 -5.57 2.48 -18.66
CA PRO A 19 -5.74 1.04 -18.67
C PRO A 19 -4.71 0.35 -19.58
N GLY A 20 -4.26 -0.84 -19.21
CA GLY A 20 -3.28 -1.60 -20.00
C GLY A 20 -3.39 -3.11 -19.92
N HIS A 21 -2.47 -3.80 -20.58
CA HIS A 21 -2.30 -5.25 -20.48
C HIS A 21 -0.87 -5.65 -20.87
N PRO A 22 0.02 -5.99 -19.91
CA PRO A 22 -0.25 -6.14 -18.48
C PRO A 22 -0.46 -4.81 -17.74
N GLU A 23 -1.17 -4.87 -16.61
CA GLU A 23 -1.26 -3.75 -15.67
C GLU A 23 -0.38 -3.97 -14.44
N VAL A 24 0.12 -2.88 -13.88
CA VAL A 24 0.96 -2.89 -12.69
C VAL A 24 0.16 -2.52 -11.45
N PHE A 25 0.39 -3.30 -10.38
CA PHE A 25 -0.21 -3.10 -9.07
C PHE A 25 0.87 -3.15 -7.99
N THR A 26 0.74 -2.32 -6.95
CA THR A 26 1.54 -2.43 -5.73
C THR A 26 0.67 -2.69 -4.51
N LEU A 27 1.14 -3.56 -3.62
CA LEU A 27 0.54 -3.81 -2.31
C LEU A 27 1.24 -2.94 -1.26
N TRP A 28 0.45 -2.22 -0.50
CA TRP A 28 0.89 -1.42 0.64
C TRP A 28 0.32 -2.00 1.92
N ILE A 29 1.14 -2.02 2.96
CA ILE A 29 0.79 -2.52 4.27
C ILE A 29 1.00 -1.38 5.25
N PHE A 30 -0.08 -0.92 5.88
CA PHE A 30 -0.06 0.08 6.93
C PHE A 30 -0.19 -0.62 8.26
N VAL A 31 0.65 -0.24 9.21
CA VAL A 31 0.73 -0.88 10.53
C VAL A 31 0.63 0.21 11.57
N PHE A 32 -0.27 0.03 12.54
CA PHE A 32 -0.43 0.94 13.67
C PHE A 32 -0.07 0.18 14.94
N ASN A 33 1.01 0.58 15.62
CA ASN A 33 1.54 -0.14 16.77
C ASN A 33 0.62 -0.07 18.00
N TYR A 34 -0.06 1.07 18.17
CA TYR A 34 -0.94 1.34 19.31
C TYR A 34 -2.33 1.75 18.85
N PRO A 35 -3.12 0.84 18.26
CA PRO A 35 -4.39 1.19 17.61
C PRO A 35 -5.45 1.73 18.58
N ASP A 36 -5.39 1.36 19.87
CA ASP A 36 -6.25 1.91 20.92
C ASP A 36 -6.06 3.43 21.15
N LEU A 37 -4.98 4.00 20.62
CA LEU A 37 -4.69 5.45 20.69
C LEU A 37 -5.19 6.23 19.46
N CYS A 38 -5.77 5.55 18.47
CA CYS A 38 -6.43 6.20 17.34
C CYS A 38 -7.75 6.83 17.81
N THR A 39 -8.05 8.06 17.36
CA THR A 39 -9.29 8.78 17.76
C THR A 39 -10.54 8.26 17.06
N ALA A 40 -10.36 7.61 15.92
CA ALA A 40 -11.32 6.84 15.15
C ALA A 40 -10.65 5.49 14.81
N PRO A 41 -11.24 4.58 13.99
CA PRO A 41 -10.43 3.54 13.37
C PRO A 41 -9.17 4.19 12.77
N CYS A 42 -8.01 3.55 12.95
CA CYS A 42 -6.76 4.18 12.52
C CYS A 42 -6.84 4.58 11.05
N ASP A 43 -6.21 5.68 10.69
CA ASP A 43 -6.17 6.09 9.30
C ASP A 43 -4.84 6.73 8.96
N MET A 44 -4.76 7.35 7.78
CA MET A 44 -3.54 7.99 7.32
C MET A 44 -3.05 9.14 8.22
N ASN A 45 -3.93 9.74 9.04
CA ASN A 45 -3.57 10.80 9.98
C ASN A 45 -2.82 10.25 11.21
N ASP A 46 -2.88 8.93 11.42
CA ASP A 46 -2.20 8.22 12.50
C ASP A 46 -0.81 7.69 12.10
N LEU A 47 -0.37 7.98 10.86
CA LEU A 47 0.96 7.65 10.35
C LEU A 47 2.02 8.63 10.88
N GLY A 48 3.15 8.06 11.32
CA GLY A 48 4.32 8.81 11.76
C GLY A 48 4.72 8.54 13.21
N VAL A 49 6.00 8.74 13.52
CA VAL A 49 6.54 8.63 14.90
C VAL A 49 6.02 9.72 15.83
N ASP A 50 5.49 10.82 15.28
CA ASP A 50 4.89 11.94 16.02
C ASP A 50 3.42 11.69 16.41
N LYS A 51 2.81 10.60 15.90
CA LYS A 51 1.42 10.24 16.20
C LYS A 51 1.32 9.25 17.36
N PRO A 52 0.27 9.33 18.20
CA PRO A 52 0.07 8.38 19.30
C PRO A 52 0.07 6.91 18.86
N ALA A 53 -0.61 6.60 17.75
CA ALA A 53 -0.70 5.24 17.23
C ALA A 53 0.61 4.70 16.64
N GLN A 54 1.58 5.59 16.37
CA GLN A 54 2.86 5.30 15.73
C GLN A 54 2.69 4.45 14.46
N GLY A 55 1.99 4.99 13.47
CA GLY A 55 1.73 4.31 12.21
C GLY A 55 2.93 4.28 11.27
N GLY A 56 3.09 3.19 10.53
CA GLY A 56 4.09 2.99 9.49
C GLY A 56 3.48 2.44 8.19
N ALA A 57 4.14 2.67 7.06
CA ALA A 57 3.72 2.20 5.74
C ALA A 57 4.85 1.40 5.08
N TYR A 58 4.51 0.27 4.47
CA TYR A 58 5.46 -0.69 3.90
C TYR A 58 5.04 -1.14 2.52
N ASN A 59 6.00 -1.24 1.60
CA ASN A 59 5.77 -1.87 0.30
C ASN A 59 5.75 -3.41 0.50
N GLY A 60 4.57 -4.00 0.32
CA GLY A 60 4.36 -5.44 0.35
C GLY A 60 4.68 -6.15 -0.98
N GLY A 61 5.08 -5.41 -2.01
CA GLY A 61 5.46 -5.93 -3.33
C GLY A 61 4.71 -5.26 -4.48
N GLY A 62 5.25 -5.40 -5.68
CA GLY A 62 4.64 -4.98 -6.94
C GLY A 62 4.55 -6.13 -7.93
N HIS A 63 3.52 -6.12 -8.78
CA HIS A 63 3.33 -7.14 -9.79
C HIS A 63 2.69 -6.58 -11.06
N ALA A 64 3.20 -6.99 -12.22
CA ALA A 64 2.54 -6.78 -13.50
C ALA A 64 1.71 -8.03 -13.83
N VAL A 65 0.41 -7.88 -14.03
CA VAL A 65 -0.49 -9.01 -14.26
C VAL A 65 -1.23 -8.86 -15.59
N GLY A 66 -1.23 -9.95 -16.38
CA GLY A 66 -2.06 -10.12 -17.57
C GLY A 66 -3.00 -11.33 -17.48
N GLY A 67 -3.05 -12.00 -16.33
CA GLY A 67 -3.91 -13.17 -16.09
C GLY A 67 -5.15 -12.84 -15.26
N GLU A 68 -5.99 -13.85 -15.03
CA GLU A 68 -7.25 -13.73 -14.28
C GLU A 68 -7.08 -13.46 -12.77
N ARG A 69 -5.87 -13.68 -12.23
CA ARG A 69 -5.60 -13.53 -10.79
C ARG A 69 -4.41 -12.63 -10.53
N LEU A 70 -4.62 -11.63 -9.67
CA LEU A 70 -3.57 -10.83 -9.08
C LEU A 70 -3.11 -11.50 -7.78
N THR A 71 -1.84 -11.91 -7.73
CA THR A 71 -1.24 -12.48 -6.52
C THR A 71 -0.04 -11.64 -6.11
N ILE A 72 -0.12 -11.03 -4.93
CA ILE A 72 0.97 -10.27 -4.32
C ILE A 72 1.14 -10.76 -2.89
N ALA A 73 2.39 -10.94 -2.46
CA ALA A 73 2.74 -11.37 -1.12
C ALA A 73 3.87 -10.49 -0.59
N GLY A 74 3.73 -10.07 0.65
CA GLY A 74 4.69 -9.27 1.37
C GLY A 74 4.83 -9.75 2.81
N ARG A 75 5.82 -9.21 3.51
CA ARG A 75 6.07 -9.45 4.93
C ARG A 75 6.72 -8.20 5.50
N ILE A 76 6.54 -7.99 6.79
CA ILE A 76 7.22 -6.94 7.55
C ILE A 76 7.85 -7.62 8.76
N ARG A 77 9.07 -7.22 9.12
CA ARG A 77 9.70 -7.59 10.38
C ARG A 77 9.69 -6.42 11.35
N VAL A 78 9.72 -6.73 12.65
CA VAL A 78 10.00 -5.74 13.69
C VAL A 78 11.31 -5.02 13.37
N GLY A 79 11.30 -3.69 13.47
CA GLY A 79 12.45 -2.84 13.16
C GLY A 79 12.79 -2.70 11.67
N GLU A 80 12.01 -3.30 10.76
CA GLU A 80 12.15 -3.06 9.32
C GLU A 80 11.85 -1.60 8.99
N ALA A 81 12.70 -0.99 8.17
CA ALA A 81 12.55 0.40 7.77
C ALA A 81 11.26 0.55 6.95
N PRO A 82 10.37 1.51 7.31
CA PRO A 82 9.18 1.80 6.52
C PRO A 82 9.57 2.51 5.22
N PHE A 83 8.56 2.72 4.38
CA PHE A 83 8.65 3.57 3.20
C PHE A 83 9.15 4.98 3.55
N ASP A 84 10.12 5.45 2.78
CA ASP A 84 10.73 6.78 2.97
C ASP A 84 9.81 7.86 2.37
N HIS A 85 8.96 8.44 3.23
CA HIS A 85 8.03 9.49 2.83
C HIS A 85 8.68 10.88 3.01
N PRO A 86 8.59 11.78 2.02
CA PRO A 86 9.33 13.05 2.02
C PRO A 86 8.94 14.03 3.13
N VAL A 87 7.80 13.82 3.79
CA VAL A 87 7.24 14.75 4.79
C VAL A 87 6.99 14.08 6.15
N ILE A 88 6.79 12.76 6.18
CA ILE A 88 6.32 12.04 7.37
C ILE A 88 7.40 11.03 7.73
N THR A 89 7.98 11.15 8.92
CA THR A 89 8.87 10.12 9.45
C THR A 89 8.01 8.97 9.97
N MET A 90 7.85 7.94 9.14
CA MET A 90 7.05 6.76 9.45
C MET A 90 7.63 5.96 10.62
N ALA A 91 6.75 5.39 11.46
CA ALA A 91 7.20 4.51 12.54
C ALA A 91 7.60 3.13 12.01
N THR A 92 8.56 2.51 12.69
CA THR A 92 8.83 1.08 12.50
C THR A 92 7.79 0.24 13.23
N LEU A 93 7.56 -0.99 12.75
CA LEU A 93 6.79 -1.99 13.50
C LEU A 93 7.56 -2.36 14.78
N GLN A 94 6.87 -2.27 15.92
CA GLN A 94 7.37 -2.49 17.28
C GLN A 94 6.60 -3.62 17.98
N SER A 95 5.27 -3.59 17.92
CA SER A 95 4.36 -4.48 18.67
C SER A 95 3.47 -5.30 17.73
N PRO A 96 4.02 -6.31 17.04
CA PRO A 96 3.28 -7.08 16.02
C PRO A 96 2.07 -7.84 16.59
N GLU A 97 2.07 -8.17 17.87
CA GLU A 97 1.00 -8.91 18.54
C GLU A 97 -0.27 -8.09 18.79
N THR A 98 -0.17 -6.76 18.86
CA THR A 98 -1.31 -5.85 19.08
C THR A 98 -1.53 -4.88 17.92
N ALA A 99 -0.70 -4.93 16.89
CA ALA A 99 -0.77 -3.97 15.80
C ALA A 99 -2.03 -4.16 14.93
N GLU A 100 -2.67 -3.05 14.59
CA GLU A 100 -3.72 -3.03 13.55
C GLU A 100 -3.07 -2.93 12.17
N VAL A 101 -3.55 -3.70 11.19
CA VAL A 101 -2.93 -3.80 9.85
C VAL A 101 -3.94 -3.50 8.76
N HIS A 102 -3.66 -2.50 7.93
CA HIS A 102 -4.47 -2.21 6.74
C HIS A 102 -3.68 -2.53 5.49
N LEU A 103 -4.38 -3.09 4.50
CA LEU A 103 -3.80 -3.40 3.19
C LEU A 103 -4.38 -2.43 2.17
N ALA A 104 -3.57 -1.93 1.25
CA ALA A 104 -4.06 -1.19 0.10
C ALA A 104 -3.41 -1.68 -1.18
N ILE A 105 -4.19 -1.81 -2.25
CA ILE A 105 -3.67 -2.07 -3.60
C ILE A 105 -3.73 -0.76 -4.38
N ALA A 106 -2.58 -0.30 -4.89
CA ALA A 106 -2.49 0.88 -5.74
C ALA A 106 -2.36 0.45 -7.21
N PRO A 107 -3.28 0.86 -8.10
CA PRO A 107 -3.22 0.53 -9.53
C PRO A 107 -2.43 1.56 -10.33
N HIS A 108 -1.39 1.13 -11.04
CA HIS A 108 -0.52 1.96 -11.87
C HIS A 108 -0.97 2.06 -13.33
N GLY A 109 -1.86 1.18 -13.75
CA GLY A 109 -2.30 1.08 -15.15
C GLY A 109 -1.29 0.32 -16.00
N ALA A 110 -1.25 0.63 -17.29
CA ALA A 110 -0.37 -0.02 -18.24
C ALA A 110 1.08 0.02 -17.76
N LEU A 111 1.76 -1.14 -17.80
CA LEU A 111 3.19 -1.23 -17.53
C LEU A 111 3.96 -0.28 -18.46
N ASP A 112 4.73 0.64 -17.87
CA ASP A 112 5.64 1.51 -18.59
C ASP A 112 7.10 1.13 -18.26
N PRO A 113 7.80 0.43 -19.18
CA PRO A 113 9.18 0.00 -18.97
C PRO A 113 10.15 1.15 -18.64
N SER A 114 9.85 2.39 -19.05
CA SER A 114 10.70 3.55 -18.79
C SER A 114 10.68 4.00 -17.33
N THR A 115 9.71 3.53 -16.54
CA THR A 115 9.54 3.91 -15.13
C THR A 115 9.97 2.81 -14.14
N LEU A 116 10.60 1.74 -14.64
CA LEU A 116 11.09 0.65 -13.82
C LEU A 116 12.43 0.99 -13.14
N PRO A 117 12.66 0.55 -11.89
CA PRO A 117 11.82 -0.33 -11.08
C PRO A 117 10.79 0.39 -10.20
N ASP A 118 10.67 1.70 -10.32
CA ASP A 118 9.92 2.54 -9.37
C ASP A 118 8.41 2.22 -9.39
N GLU A 119 7.86 1.83 -10.54
CA GLU A 119 6.46 1.41 -10.70
C GLU A 119 6.09 0.21 -9.81
N PHE A 120 7.07 -0.59 -9.37
CA PHE A 120 6.84 -1.71 -8.43
C PHE A 120 7.10 -1.35 -6.97
N ARG A 121 7.70 -0.19 -6.68
CA ARG A 121 8.21 0.17 -5.34
C ARG A 121 7.45 1.33 -4.72
N LEU A 122 6.90 2.22 -5.54
CA LEU A 122 6.23 3.44 -5.09
C LEU A 122 4.70 3.31 -5.23
N PRO A 123 3.92 3.98 -4.37
CA PRO A 123 2.50 4.07 -4.58
C PRO A 123 2.23 5.08 -5.70
N THR A 124 1.14 4.87 -6.43
CA THR A 124 0.69 5.80 -7.47
C THR A 124 -0.58 6.51 -7.03
N GLY A 125 -0.68 7.80 -7.35
CA GLY A 125 -1.80 8.65 -6.96
C GLY A 125 -1.99 8.77 -5.45
N THR A 126 -3.11 9.39 -5.07
CA THR A 126 -3.54 9.50 -3.68
C THR A 126 -4.31 8.26 -3.22
N PRO A 127 -4.46 8.03 -1.91
CA PRO A 127 -5.22 6.91 -1.36
C PRO A 127 -6.67 6.77 -1.85
N ALA A 128 -7.27 7.85 -2.37
CA ALA A 128 -8.57 7.82 -3.06
C ALA A 128 -8.63 6.89 -4.30
N PHE A 129 -7.48 6.52 -4.87
CA PHE A 129 -7.37 5.58 -6.00
C PHE A 129 -7.03 4.16 -5.56
N TRP A 130 -6.79 3.92 -4.27
CA TRP A 130 -6.34 2.62 -3.77
C TRP A 130 -7.52 1.78 -3.31
N TRP A 131 -7.40 0.47 -3.47
CA TRP A 131 -8.34 -0.50 -2.89
C TRP A 131 -7.85 -0.89 -1.50
N ALA A 132 -8.39 -0.23 -0.47
CA ALA A 132 -8.05 -0.48 0.91
C ALA A 132 -8.94 -1.55 1.55
N ALA A 133 -8.33 -2.47 2.30
CA ALA A 133 -8.97 -3.42 3.18
C ALA A 133 -8.41 -3.21 4.60
N ILE A 134 -9.31 -2.94 5.54
CA ILE A 134 -9.00 -2.66 6.94
C ILE A 134 -9.16 -3.96 7.73
N PHE A 135 -8.11 -4.38 8.42
CA PHE A 135 -8.14 -5.54 9.32
C PHE A 135 -7.87 -5.07 10.74
N LYS A 136 -8.71 -5.52 11.66
CA LYS A 136 -8.60 -5.29 13.10
C LYS A 136 -8.29 -6.60 13.81
#